data_AF-A8TV36-F1
#
_entry.id   AF-A8TV36-F1
#
_cell.length_a   1.000
_cell.length_b   1.000
_cell.length_c   1.000
_cell.angle_alpha   90.00
_cell.angle_beta   90.00
_cell.angle_gamma   90.00
#
_symmetry.space_group_name_H-M   'P 1'
#
loop_
_entity.id
_entity.type
_entity.pdbx_description
1 polymer ?
#
loop_
_entity_poly.entity_id
_entity_poly.type
_entity_poly.pdbx_seq_one_letter_code
_entity_poly.pdbx_strand_id
1 'polypeptide(L)'
;MAISEADFAHVEDDRFRRLVSYWLAARSGRPVPSVDAIDPSQFRQILEQVWLCDVEENPRAYRYRLAGDHIRAAYSVPLVGRTLAELTEPEVAKRVLGYFDRVVDGPTVVHIVGRIYTEEVRPARGERLILPFADPRTGRIARILGATVHSWESRGIGPGDVPIRQVRTFTPVDGNPSWCENWL
;
A
#
# COMPACT_ATOMS: atom_id res chain seq x y z
N MET A 1 -13.59 18.35 -4.79
CA MET A 1 -14.53 17.26 -5.16
C MET A 1 -14.09 16.01 -4.42
N ALA A 2 -15.01 15.17 -3.95
CA ALA A 2 -14.59 13.92 -3.31
C ALA A 2 -14.10 12.94 -4.38
N ILE A 3 -12.94 12.30 -4.16
CA ILE A 3 -12.46 11.21 -5.02
C ILE A 3 -13.49 10.07 -5.12
N SER A 4 -13.50 9.40 -6.26
CA SER A 4 -14.46 8.39 -6.70
C SER A 4 -13.74 7.18 -7.31
N GLU A 5 -14.47 6.13 -7.69
CA GLU A 5 -13.87 4.96 -8.35
C GLU A 5 -13.18 5.31 -9.69
N ALA A 6 -13.65 6.35 -10.39
CA ALA A 6 -13.08 6.77 -11.67
C ALA A 6 -11.63 7.27 -11.53
N ASP A 7 -11.27 7.82 -10.37
CA ASP A 7 -9.91 8.29 -10.07
C ASP A 7 -8.90 7.13 -9.95
N PHE A 8 -9.40 5.89 -9.88
CA PHE A 8 -8.63 4.66 -9.73
C PHE A 8 -8.69 3.77 -10.99
N ALA A 9 -9.02 4.32 -12.16
CA ALA A 9 -9.00 3.60 -13.43
C ALA A 9 -7.61 3.04 -13.80
N HIS A 10 -6.55 3.53 -13.15
CA HIS A 10 -5.16 3.05 -13.28
C HIS A 10 -4.88 1.73 -12.53
N VAL A 11 -5.74 1.32 -11.58
CA VAL A 11 -5.59 0.06 -10.83
C VAL A 11 -5.84 -1.12 -11.77
N GLU A 12 -4.93 -2.09 -11.80
CA GLU A 12 -4.94 -3.18 -12.79
C GLU A 12 -5.65 -4.44 -12.27
N ASP A 13 -5.34 -4.89 -11.04
CA ASP A 13 -5.92 -6.08 -10.43
C ASP A 13 -7.35 -5.82 -9.92
N ASP A 14 -8.30 -6.64 -10.37
CA ASP A 14 -9.71 -6.54 -9.98
C ASP A 14 -9.93 -6.67 -8.46
N ARG A 15 -9.07 -7.40 -7.77
CA ARG A 15 -9.16 -7.53 -6.32
C ARG A 15 -8.76 -6.24 -5.63
N PHE A 16 -7.83 -5.47 -6.21
CA PHE A 16 -7.43 -4.15 -5.70
C PHE A 16 -8.49 -3.11 -6.04
N ARG A 17 -9.13 -3.18 -7.21
CA ARG A 17 -10.32 -2.36 -7.52
C ARG A 17 -11.42 -2.56 -6.48
N ARG A 18 -11.72 -3.81 -6.11
CA ARG A 18 -12.67 -4.12 -5.02
C ARG A 18 -12.22 -3.56 -3.66
N LEU A 19 -10.92 -3.61 -3.36
CA LEU A 19 -10.38 -3.02 -2.13
C LEU A 19 -10.53 -1.49 -2.12
N VAL A 20 -10.33 -0.82 -3.25
CA VAL A 20 -10.62 0.62 -3.42
C VAL A 20 -12.09 0.92 -3.20
N SER A 21 -13.01 0.19 -3.84
CA SER A 21 -14.46 0.38 -3.65
C SER A 21 -14.86 0.24 -2.17
N TYR A 22 -14.33 -0.78 -1.50
CA TYR A 22 -14.51 -0.96 -0.06
C TYR A 22 -13.99 0.25 0.73
N TRP A 23 -12.76 0.70 0.45
CA TRP A 23 -12.15 1.85 1.14
C TRP A 23 -12.96 3.13 0.91
N LEU A 24 -13.42 3.40 -0.31
CA LEU A 24 -14.27 4.55 -0.64
C LEU A 24 -15.60 4.51 0.13
N ALA A 25 -16.26 3.35 0.20
CA ALA A 25 -17.48 3.18 0.97
C ALA A 25 -17.26 3.39 2.48
N ALA A 26 -16.15 2.87 3.01
CA ALA A 26 -15.77 2.96 4.42
C ALA A 26 -15.43 4.39 4.89
N ARG A 27 -15.20 5.34 3.97
CA ARG A 27 -15.01 6.76 4.30
C ARG A 27 -16.25 7.32 5.01
N SER A 28 -17.44 6.91 4.61
CA SER A 28 -18.72 7.37 5.18
C SER A 28 -18.79 8.90 5.31
N GLY A 29 -18.39 9.62 4.25
CA GLY A 29 -18.36 11.09 4.21
C GLY A 29 -17.08 11.75 4.77
N ARG A 30 -16.12 10.99 5.29
CA ARG A 30 -14.81 11.50 5.77
C ARG A 30 -13.75 11.54 4.66
N PRO A 31 -12.66 12.33 4.82
CA PRO A 31 -11.55 12.33 3.86
C PRO A 31 -10.96 10.93 3.67
N VAL A 32 -10.77 10.18 4.76
CA VAL A 32 -10.31 8.79 4.79
C VAL A 32 -11.15 7.97 5.79
N PRO A 33 -11.22 6.64 5.66
CA PRO A 33 -11.87 5.78 6.65
C PRO A 33 -11.14 5.81 8.00
N SER A 34 -11.88 5.47 9.05
CA SER A 34 -11.27 5.22 10.36
C SER A 34 -10.62 3.83 10.40
N VAL A 35 -9.58 3.67 11.22
CA VAL A 35 -8.97 2.36 11.50
C VAL A 35 -9.98 1.31 11.99
N ASP A 36 -11.04 1.72 12.69
CA ASP A 36 -12.09 0.83 13.18
C ASP A 36 -13.08 0.41 12.08
N ALA A 37 -13.02 1.06 10.91
CA ALA A 37 -13.81 0.66 9.75
C ALA A 37 -13.18 -0.53 9.00
N ILE A 38 -11.95 -0.92 9.35
CA ILE A 38 -11.25 -2.07 8.76
C ILE A 38 -11.99 -3.35 9.13
N ASP A 39 -12.68 -3.95 8.16
CA ASP A 39 -13.29 -5.28 8.26
C ASP A 39 -12.62 -6.21 7.24
N PRO A 40 -11.66 -7.06 7.68
CA PRO A 40 -10.97 -8.03 6.82
C PRO A 40 -11.93 -8.97 6.07
N SER A 41 -13.14 -9.14 6.59
CA SER A 41 -14.15 -10.01 6.01
C SER A 41 -14.69 -9.52 4.65
N GLN A 42 -14.51 -8.23 4.34
CA GLN A 42 -14.91 -7.59 3.08
C GLN A 42 -13.92 -7.81 1.93
N PHE A 43 -12.70 -8.24 2.22
CA PHE A 43 -11.63 -8.44 1.23
C PHE A 43 -10.84 -9.74 1.47
N ARG A 44 -11.53 -10.80 1.90
CA ARG A 44 -10.96 -12.12 2.23
C ARG A 44 -10.06 -12.68 1.12
N GLN A 45 -10.43 -12.46 -0.14
CA GLN A 45 -9.72 -12.97 -1.32
C GLN A 45 -8.31 -12.41 -1.53
N ILE A 46 -7.91 -11.39 -0.75
CA ILE A 46 -6.55 -10.81 -0.81
C ILE A 46 -5.84 -10.77 0.54
N LEU A 47 -6.36 -11.40 1.59
CA LEU A 47 -5.75 -11.29 2.93
C LEU A 47 -4.30 -11.77 2.98
N GLU A 48 -3.96 -12.79 2.21
CA GLU A 48 -2.57 -13.28 2.08
C GLU A 48 -1.63 -12.24 1.46
N GLN A 49 -2.16 -11.29 0.67
CA GLN A 49 -1.44 -10.23 -0.01
C GLN A 49 -1.49 -8.88 0.73
N VAL A 50 -2.15 -8.81 1.88
CA VAL A 50 -2.32 -7.57 2.66
C VAL A 50 -1.23 -7.44 3.73
N TRP A 51 -0.78 -6.23 3.98
CA TRP A 51 0.02 -5.85 5.14
C TRP A 51 -0.54 -4.56 5.75
N LEU A 52 -0.32 -4.38 7.05
CA LEU A 52 -0.82 -3.25 7.81
C LEU A 52 0.30 -2.72 8.69
N CYS A 53 0.54 -1.41 8.66
CA CYS A 53 1.47 -0.74 9.55
C CYS A 53 0.75 0.26 10.45
N ASP A 54 1.15 0.29 11.72
CA ASP A 54 0.89 1.45 12.58
C ASP A 54 1.90 2.55 12.21
N VAL A 55 1.42 3.80 12.24
CA VAL A 55 2.25 5.00 12.10
C VAL A 55 2.68 5.45 13.49
N GLU A 56 3.97 5.42 13.76
CA GLU A 56 4.58 5.96 14.98
C GLU A 56 5.05 7.38 14.72
N GLU A 57 4.86 8.28 15.69
CA GLU A 57 5.26 9.69 15.58
C GLU A 57 6.40 9.99 16.55
N ASN A 58 7.34 10.85 16.13
CA ASN A 58 8.45 11.38 16.94
C ASN A 58 9.39 10.31 17.55
N PRO A 59 10.23 9.62 16.76
CA PRO A 59 10.46 9.80 15.32
C PRO A 59 9.43 9.04 14.46
N ARG A 60 9.25 9.47 13.20
CA ARG A 60 8.34 8.79 12.26
C ARG A 60 8.86 7.38 11.96
N ALA A 61 8.03 6.38 12.21
CA ALA A 61 8.29 4.99 11.84
C ALA A 61 7.00 4.26 11.44
N TYR A 62 7.15 3.17 10.69
CA TYR A 62 6.03 2.35 10.22
C TYR A 62 6.22 0.93 10.71
N ARG A 63 5.50 0.57 11.77
CA ARG A 63 5.63 -0.74 12.41
C ARG A 63 4.61 -1.72 11.88
N TYR A 64 5.06 -2.83 11.31
CA TYR A 64 4.16 -3.87 10.82
C TYR A 64 3.35 -4.49 11.96
N ARG A 65 2.04 -4.52 11.77
CA ARG A 65 1.05 -5.15 12.66
C ARG A 65 0.52 -6.45 12.11
N LEU A 66 0.34 -6.48 10.80
CA LEU A 66 -0.12 -7.64 10.09
C LEU A 66 0.63 -7.73 8.77
N ALA A 67 0.86 -8.95 8.36
CA ALA A 67 1.24 -9.31 7.00
C ALA A 67 0.43 -10.57 6.66
N GLY A 68 0.06 -10.75 5.41
CA GLY A 68 -0.47 -12.01 4.91
C GLY A 68 0.69 -12.96 4.56
N ASP A 69 0.36 -14.23 4.30
CA ASP A 69 1.39 -15.24 4.05
C ASP A 69 2.21 -15.00 2.79
N HIS A 70 1.60 -14.46 1.72
CA HIS A 70 2.35 -14.08 0.51
C HIS A 70 3.33 -12.94 0.81
N ILE A 71 2.94 -11.99 1.65
CA ILE A 71 3.83 -10.89 2.04
C ILE A 71 4.98 -11.43 2.91
N ARG A 72 4.69 -12.32 3.87
CA ARG A 72 5.72 -12.97 4.70
C ARG A 72 6.73 -13.73 3.86
N ALA A 73 6.30 -14.46 2.83
CA ALA A 73 7.17 -15.26 1.98
C ALA A 73 8.23 -14.43 1.23
N ALA A 74 8.01 -13.13 1.05
CA ALA A 74 8.97 -12.22 0.43
C ALA A 74 10.12 -11.80 1.35
N TYR A 75 10.08 -12.10 2.65
CA TYR A 75 11.09 -11.68 3.63
C TYR A 75 11.68 -12.88 4.38
N SER A 76 12.98 -12.84 4.65
CA SER A 76 13.70 -13.89 5.40
C SER A 76 13.54 -13.80 6.92
N VAL A 77 12.98 -12.69 7.42
CA VAL A 77 12.78 -12.42 8.85
C VAL A 77 11.33 -12.06 9.14
N PRO A 78 10.84 -12.25 10.38
CA PRO A 78 9.46 -11.89 10.74
C PRO A 78 9.20 -10.38 10.60
N LEU A 79 8.18 -10.00 9.82
CA LEU A 79 7.79 -8.58 9.65
C LEU A 79 7.09 -8.02 10.90
N VAL A 80 6.12 -8.75 11.44
CA VAL A 80 5.23 -8.23 12.49
C VAL A 80 6.03 -7.86 13.73
N GLY A 81 5.82 -6.65 14.24
CA GLY A 81 6.55 -6.09 15.37
C GLY A 81 7.76 -5.25 14.96
N ARG A 82 8.23 -5.34 13.72
CA ARG A 82 9.37 -4.58 13.22
C ARG A 82 8.94 -3.38 12.40
N THR A 83 9.79 -2.37 12.36
CA THR A 83 9.68 -1.24 11.45
C THR A 83 10.32 -1.57 10.12
N LEU A 84 9.92 -0.85 9.06
CA LEU A 84 10.58 -1.01 7.77
C LEU A 84 12.11 -0.77 7.85
N ALA A 85 12.55 0.22 8.63
CA ALA A 85 13.97 0.53 8.78
C ALA A 85 14.78 -0.60 9.46
N GLU A 86 14.13 -1.46 10.25
CA GLU A 86 14.76 -2.64 10.86
C GLU A 86 14.81 -3.86 9.91
N LEU A 87 14.08 -3.80 8.78
CA LEU A 87 13.90 -4.92 7.85
C LEU A 87 14.75 -4.79 6.60
N THR A 88 15.25 -3.59 6.28
CA THR A 88 15.91 -3.33 5.00
C THR A 88 17.05 -2.33 5.15
N GLU A 89 17.97 -2.33 4.20
CA GLU A 89 19.08 -1.38 4.13
C GLU A 89 18.60 0.09 4.12
N PRO A 90 19.34 1.03 4.72
CA PRO A 90 18.89 2.42 4.89
C PRO A 90 18.46 3.14 3.60
N GLU A 91 19.18 2.93 2.49
CA GLU A 91 18.86 3.58 1.21
C GLU A 91 17.54 3.06 0.62
N VAL A 92 17.30 1.75 0.79
CA VAL A 92 16.05 1.11 0.42
C VAL A 92 14.91 1.64 1.28
N ALA A 93 15.13 1.69 2.60
CA ALA A 93 14.14 2.18 3.55
C ALA A 93 13.72 3.59 3.15
N LYS A 94 14.67 4.48 2.90
CA LYS A 94 14.41 5.87 2.48
C LYS A 94 13.49 5.95 1.26
N ARG A 95 13.69 5.12 0.24
CA ARG A 95 12.86 5.13 -0.97
C ARG A 95 11.42 4.69 -0.70
N VAL A 96 11.23 3.69 0.15
CA VAL A 96 9.90 3.19 0.53
C VAL A 96 9.19 4.13 1.49
N LEU A 97 9.91 4.62 2.51
CA LEU A 97 9.43 5.59 3.47
C LEU A 97 8.94 6.86 2.78
N GLY A 98 9.62 7.33 1.73
CA GLY A 98 9.20 8.54 1.00
C GLY A 98 7.78 8.49 0.44
N TYR A 99 7.29 7.33 -0.05
CA TYR A 99 5.89 7.22 -0.47
C TYR A 99 4.94 6.84 0.67
N PHE A 100 5.40 6.24 1.76
CA PHE A 100 4.59 6.10 2.98
C PHE A 100 4.33 7.47 3.64
N ASP A 101 5.34 8.33 3.70
CA ASP A 101 5.24 9.68 4.23
C ASP A 101 4.22 10.49 3.42
N ARG A 102 4.21 10.35 2.09
CA ARG A 102 3.15 10.95 1.25
C ARG A 102 1.75 10.44 1.58
N VAL A 103 1.58 9.17 1.94
CA VAL A 103 0.28 8.62 2.35
C VAL A 103 -0.20 9.26 3.66
N VAL A 104 0.73 9.67 4.54
CA VAL A 104 0.40 10.21 5.87
C VAL A 104 0.28 11.73 5.87
N ASP A 105 1.27 12.45 5.34
CA ASP A 105 1.42 13.89 5.52
C ASP A 105 0.41 14.71 4.71
N GLY A 106 0.07 14.21 3.51
CA GLY A 106 -1.03 14.70 2.70
C GLY A 106 -1.83 13.51 2.22
N PRO A 107 -2.89 13.09 2.97
CA PRO A 107 -3.49 11.78 2.78
C PRO A 107 -3.76 11.44 1.32
N THR A 108 -3.08 10.40 0.84
CA THR A 108 -2.99 10.06 -0.58
C THR A 108 -3.03 8.55 -0.71
N VAL A 109 -3.84 8.06 -1.65
CA VAL A 109 -3.76 6.65 -2.07
C VAL A 109 -2.60 6.49 -3.03
N VAL A 110 -1.74 5.51 -2.79
CA VAL A 110 -0.60 5.21 -3.65
C VAL A 110 -0.83 3.90 -4.37
N HIS A 111 -0.74 3.93 -5.69
CA HIS A 111 -0.79 2.77 -6.56
C HIS A 111 0.55 2.62 -7.28
N ILE A 112 1.07 1.41 -7.32
CA ILE A 112 2.39 1.11 -7.86
C ILE A 112 2.27 -0.07 -8.80
N VAL A 113 2.80 0.06 -10.02
CA VAL A 113 2.85 -1.02 -11.02
C VAL A 113 4.27 -1.17 -11.54
N GLY A 114 4.64 -2.41 -11.86
CA GLY A 114 5.86 -2.73 -12.56
C GLY A 114 6.83 -3.49 -11.66
N ARG A 115 8.04 -2.96 -11.48
CA ARG A 115 9.07 -3.60 -10.66
C ARG A 115 8.76 -3.42 -9.16
N ILE A 116 8.52 -4.51 -8.44
CA ILE A 116 8.31 -4.54 -6.98
C ILE A 116 9.33 -5.49 -6.33
N TYR A 117 9.60 -5.30 -5.03
CA TYR A 117 10.66 -6.00 -4.30
C TYR A 117 12.04 -5.82 -4.96
N THR A 118 12.28 -4.65 -5.55
CA THR A 118 13.53 -4.31 -6.23
C THR A 118 14.79 -4.43 -5.38
N GLU A 119 14.58 -4.48 -4.09
CA GLU A 119 15.57 -4.30 -3.04
C GLU A 119 15.90 -5.61 -2.34
N GLU A 120 15.12 -6.65 -2.67
CA GLU A 120 15.39 -8.04 -2.34
C GLU A 120 16.20 -8.69 -3.48
N VAL A 121 16.83 -9.84 -3.20
CA VAL A 121 17.73 -10.58 -4.12
C VAL A 121 17.07 -10.92 -5.47
N ARG A 122 15.74 -10.92 -5.54
CA ARG A 122 14.99 -11.03 -6.79
C ARG A 122 13.99 -9.87 -6.85
N PRO A 123 13.90 -9.13 -7.97
CA PRO A 123 12.78 -8.24 -8.25
C PRO A 123 11.64 -9.04 -8.91
N ALA A 124 10.40 -8.61 -8.67
CA ALA A 124 9.21 -9.20 -9.26
C ALA A 124 8.48 -8.18 -10.14
N ARG A 125 7.74 -8.68 -11.14
CA ARG A 125 6.64 -7.91 -11.70
C ARG A 125 5.49 -7.95 -10.71
N GLY A 126 4.90 -6.80 -10.39
CA GLY A 126 3.80 -6.75 -9.46
C GLY A 126 3.04 -5.45 -9.46
N GLU A 127 2.04 -5.41 -8.59
CA GLU A 127 1.19 -4.28 -8.32
C GLU A 127 1.07 -4.11 -6.80
N ARG A 128 1.08 -2.87 -6.32
CA ARG A 128 0.87 -2.54 -4.92
C ARG A 128 -0.08 -1.36 -4.77
N LEU A 129 -1.06 -1.51 -3.90
CA LEU A 129 -1.98 -0.44 -3.49
C LEU A 129 -1.74 -0.13 -2.01
N ILE A 130 -1.73 1.15 -1.64
CA ILE A 130 -1.51 1.61 -0.25
C ILE A 130 -2.60 2.63 0.10
N LEU A 131 -3.28 2.38 1.21
CA LEU A 131 -4.49 3.07 1.64
C LEU A 131 -4.30 3.65 3.05
N PRO A 132 -4.56 4.96 3.28
CA PRO A 132 -4.51 5.57 4.59
C PRO A 132 -5.78 5.30 5.41
N PHE A 133 -5.61 5.18 6.73
CA PHE A 133 -6.69 5.09 7.71
C PHE A 133 -6.42 6.01 8.90
N ALA A 134 -7.44 6.77 9.30
CA ALA A 134 -7.34 7.72 10.39
C ALA A 134 -7.69 7.11 11.76
N ASP A 135 -7.02 7.58 12.80
CA ASP A 135 -7.51 7.42 14.17
C ASP A 135 -8.83 8.21 14.34
N PRO A 136 -9.91 7.59 14.84
CA PRO A 136 -11.22 8.24 14.93
C PRO A 136 -11.27 9.38 15.95
N ARG A 137 -10.38 9.40 16.93
CA ARG A 137 -10.31 10.44 17.98
C ARG A 137 -9.50 11.65 17.51
N THR A 138 -8.38 11.43 16.84
CA THR A 138 -7.44 12.51 16.47
C THR A 138 -7.60 12.98 15.03
N GLY A 139 -8.17 12.16 14.16
CA GLY A 139 -8.27 12.41 12.71
C GLY A 139 -6.94 12.27 11.95
N ARG A 140 -5.83 12.01 12.63
CA ARG A 140 -4.52 11.78 12.01
C ARG A 140 -4.46 10.39 11.39
N ILE A 141 -3.67 10.22 10.33
CA ILE A 141 -3.40 8.88 9.77
C ILE A 141 -2.63 8.07 10.80
N ALA A 142 -3.26 7.02 11.32
CA ALA A 142 -2.68 6.14 12.33
C ALA A 142 -2.26 4.79 11.76
N ARG A 143 -2.83 4.41 10.60
CA ARG A 143 -2.45 3.19 9.90
C ARG A 143 -2.39 3.38 8.40
N ILE A 144 -1.52 2.61 7.78
CA ILE A 144 -1.53 2.38 6.33
C ILE A 144 -1.75 0.89 6.08
N LEU A 145 -2.66 0.57 5.16
CA LEU A 145 -2.87 -0.78 4.67
C LEU A 145 -2.30 -0.87 3.27
N GLY A 146 -1.42 -1.82 3.03
CA GLY A 146 -0.98 -2.15 1.68
C GLY A 146 -1.49 -3.51 1.23
N ALA A 147 -1.76 -3.64 -0.06
CA ALA A 147 -1.97 -4.92 -0.73
C ALA A 147 -0.93 -5.07 -1.83
N THR A 148 -0.27 -6.22 -1.96
CA THR A 148 0.78 -6.45 -2.97
C THR A 148 0.60 -7.80 -3.64
N VAL A 149 0.54 -7.78 -4.97
CA VAL A 149 0.53 -8.97 -5.81
C VAL A 149 1.80 -8.97 -6.67
N HIS A 150 2.40 -10.13 -6.85
CA HIS A 150 3.65 -10.26 -7.60
C HIS A 150 3.81 -11.63 -8.25
N SER A 151 4.64 -11.71 -9.29
CA SER A 151 4.81 -12.88 -10.16
C SER A 151 5.40 -14.12 -9.51
N TRP A 152 5.87 -14.07 -8.26
CA TRP A 152 6.37 -15.26 -7.57
C TRP A 152 5.24 -16.12 -7.00
N GLU A 153 4.19 -15.48 -6.49
CA GLU A 153 3.15 -16.13 -5.67
C GLU A 153 1.73 -15.89 -6.21
N SER A 154 1.51 -14.82 -6.99
CA SER A 154 0.15 -14.40 -7.35
C SER A 154 -0.35 -15.07 -8.63
N ARG A 155 -1.42 -15.86 -8.51
CA ARG A 155 -2.18 -16.38 -9.66
C ARG A 155 -2.67 -15.22 -10.54
N GLY A 156 -2.50 -15.36 -11.85
CA GLY A 156 -2.87 -14.33 -12.85
C GLY A 156 -1.74 -13.35 -13.20
N ILE A 157 -0.68 -13.26 -12.38
CA ILE A 157 0.57 -12.59 -12.74
C ILE A 157 1.52 -13.68 -13.25
N GLY A 158 1.27 -14.16 -14.47
CA GLY A 158 2.05 -15.24 -15.09
C GLY A 158 3.55 -14.91 -15.22
N PRO A 159 4.39 -15.90 -15.53
CA PRO A 159 5.80 -15.66 -15.81
C PRO A 159 5.92 -14.67 -16.97
N GLY A 160 6.68 -13.60 -16.77
CA GLY A 160 6.91 -12.55 -17.75
C GLY A 160 8.10 -11.71 -17.33
N ASP A 161 8.60 -10.90 -18.25
CA ASP A 161 9.76 -10.05 -17.98
C ASP A 161 9.46 -9.10 -16.82
N VAL A 162 10.40 -9.04 -15.87
CA VAL A 162 10.35 -8.06 -14.79
C VAL A 162 10.65 -6.69 -15.40
N PRO A 163 9.70 -5.74 -15.37
CA PRO A 163 9.93 -4.43 -15.95
C PRO A 163 11.16 -3.76 -15.35
N ILE A 164 11.83 -2.92 -16.15
CA ILE A 164 12.93 -2.10 -15.66
C ILE A 164 12.37 -1.05 -14.68
N ARG A 165 11.21 -0.48 -15.02
CA ARG A 165 10.64 0.66 -14.31
C ARG A 165 9.55 0.28 -13.32
N GLN A 166 9.36 1.17 -12.35
CA GLN A 166 8.22 1.21 -11.47
C GLN A 166 7.47 2.52 -11.72
N VAL A 167 6.16 2.43 -11.98
CA VAL A 167 5.27 3.59 -12.05
C VAL A 167 4.57 3.72 -10.70
N ARG A 168 4.56 4.92 -10.14
CA ARG A 168 3.82 5.24 -8.91
C ARG A 168 2.79 6.31 -9.22
N THR A 169 1.52 5.98 -9.07
CA THR A 169 0.41 6.92 -9.18
C THR A 169 -0.07 7.31 -7.79
N PHE A 170 -0.19 8.62 -7.57
CA PHE A 170 -0.61 9.21 -6.31
C PHE A 170 -1.97 9.87 -6.53
N THR A 171 -2.97 9.49 -5.74
CA THR A 171 -4.33 10.03 -5.80
C THR A 171 -4.67 10.71 -4.47
N PRO A 172 -4.54 12.05 -4.38
CA PRO A 172 -4.88 12.83 -3.20
C PRO A 172 -6.35 12.69 -2.79
N VAL A 173 -6.62 12.52 -1.50
CA VAL A 173 -8.01 12.34 -1.03
C VAL A 173 -8.82 13.63 -1.00
N ASP A 174 -8.15 14.77 -1.10
CA ASP A 174 -8.74 16.12 -1.17
C ASP A 174 -9.32 16.46 -2.56
N GLY A 175 -9.11 15.59 -3.54
CA GLY A 175 -9.60 15.73 -4.91
C GLY A 175 -8.69 16.56 -5.81
N ASN A 176 -7.47 16.86 -5.39
CA ASN A 176 -6.45 17.35 -6.31
C ASN A 176 -6.14 16.30 -7.39
N PRO A 177 -5.73 16.73 -8.60
CA PRO A 177 -5.41 15.80 -9.68
C PRO A 177 -4.38 14.75 -9.28
N SER A 178 -4.61 13.50 -9.68
CA SER A 178 -3.61 12.45 -9.52
C SER A 178 -2.36 12.76 -10.36
N TRP A 179 -1.19 12.35 -9.90
CA TRP A 179 0.06 12.43 -10.67
C TRP A 179 0.80 11.10 -10.67
N CYS A 180 1.69 10.93 -11.65
CA CYS A 180 2.51 9.72 -11.80
C CYS A 180 4.00 10.06 -11.74
N GLU A 181 4.76 9.22 -11.05
CA GLU A 181 6.22 9.25 -11.05
C GLU A 181 6.76 7.97 -11.72
N ASN A 182 7.76 8.13 -12.59
CA ASN A 182 8.48 7.00 -13.20
C ASN A 182 9.82 6.82 -12.48
N TRP A 183 10.01 5.66 -11.86
CA TRP A 183 11.23 5.28 -11.18
C TRP A 183 11.97 4.20 -11.98
N LEU A 184 13.29 4.36 -12.13
CA LEU A 184 14.20 3.37 -12.72
C LEU A 184 14.57 2.28 -11.73
#